data_AF-A0AAN5CBN4-F1
#
_entry.id   AF-A0AAN5CBN4-F1
#
_cell.length_a   1.000
_cell.length_b   1.000
_cell.length_c   1.000
_cell.angle_alpha   90.00
_cell.angle_beta   90.00
_cell.angle_gamma   90.00
#
_symmetry.space_group_name_H-M   'P 1'
#
loop_
_entity.id
_entity.type
_entity.pdbx_description
1 polymer ?
#
loop_
_entity_poly.entity_id
_entity_poly.type
_entity_poly.pdbx_seq_one_letter_code
_entity_poly.pdbx_strand_id
1 'polypeptide(L)' 'AVSLIFVHYAYKYVMTSTSTAFTAYGITDKLNPEHERYAHAYETAAQVFTEADELFDDPDFSARRGWEKETEMNSGD' A
#
# COMPACT_ATOMS: atom_id res chain seq x y z
N ALA A 1 32.26 8.59 -23.25
CA ALA A 1 31.36 9.59 -22.65
C ALA A 1 30.59 8.88 -21.55
N VAL A 2 30.76 9.34 -20.31
CA VAL A 2 30.29 8.65 -19.10
C VAL A 2 28.77 8.70 -19.04
N SER A 3 28.15 7.53 -18.92
CA SER A 3 26.72 7.30 -18.71
C SER A 3 26.18 8.20 -17.60
N LEU A 4 25.28 9.11 -17.94
CA LEU A 4 24.77 10.12 -17.00
C LEU A 4 23.25 10.33 -17.13
N ILE A 5 22.49 9.24 -17.37
CA ILE A 5 21.01 9.27 -17.33
C ILE A 5 20.41 8.00 -16.68
N PHE A 6 21.11 7.36 -15.73
CA PHE A 6 20.56 6.20 -14.99
C PHE A 6 20.53 6.40 -13.47
N VAL A 7 20.65 7.64 -12.98
CA VAL A 7 20.79 7.89 -11.52
C VAL A 7 19.72 8.84 -10.98
N HIS A 8 18.51 8.89 -11.57
CA HIS A 8 17.47 9.80 -11.03
C HIS A 8 16.05 9.23 -10.89
N TYR A 9 15.82 7.92 -11.02
CA TYR A 9 14.47 7.36 -10.80
C TYR A 9 14.46 5.99 -10.08
N ALA A 10 15.44 5.73 -9.22
CA ALA A 10 15.46 4.53 -8.37
C ALA A 10 14.79 4.75 -6.99
N TYR A 11 13.87 5.73 -6.88
CA TYR A 11 13.21 6.11 -5.61
C TYR A 11 11.70 6.02 -5.63
N LYS A 12 11.11 5.18 -6.49
CA LYS A 12 9.75 4.72 -6.23
C LYS A 12 9.75 3.21 -6.24
N TYR A 13 9.61 2.64 -5.05
CA TYR A 13 9.31 1.23 -4.84
C TYR A 13 8.13 0.87 -5.73
N VAL A 14 8.39 0.13 -6.80
CA VAL A 14 7.34 -0.25 -7.75
C VAL A 14 6.51 -1.34 -7.07
N MET A 15 5.30 -0.99 -6.64
CA MET A 15 4.30 -1.99 -6.29
C MET A 15 3.72 -2.59 -7.59
N THR A 16 3.77 -3.91 -7.71
CA THR A 16 3.14 -4.63 -8.83
C THR A 16 2.27 -5.75 -8.29
N SER A 17 1.03 -5.80 -8.75
CA SER A 17 0.09 -6.87 -8.43
C SER A 17 -0.30 -7.65 -9.67
N THR A 18 -0.49 -8.95 -9.48
CA THR A 18 -1.12 -9.90 -10.41
C THR A 18 -2.05 -10.78 -9.59
N SER A 19 -2.93 -11.56 -10.24
CA SER A 19 -3.91 -12.42 -9.54
C SER A 19 -3.29 -13.46 -8.60
N THR A 20 -1.99 -13.75 -8.73
CA THR A 20 -1.29 -14.79 -7.96
C THR A 20 0.04 -14.34 -7.37
N ALA A 21 0.44 -13.09 -7.57
CA ALA A 21 1.68 -12.56 -7.02
C ALA A 21 1.58 -11.07 -6.76
N PHE A 22 2.09 -10.64 -5.62
CA PHE A 22 2.16 -9.24 -5.22
C PHE A 22 3.61 -8.91 -4.86
N THR A 23 4.13 -7.80 -5.36
CA THR A 23 5.45 -7.30 -4.99
C THR A 23 5.32 -5.90 -4.43
N ALA A 24 5.84 -5.72 -3.22
CA ALA A 24 5.92 -4.44 -2.53
C ALA A 24 7.32 -4.29 -1.93
N TYR A 25 7.93 -3.13 -2.11
CA TYR A 25 9.23 -2.81 -1.50
C TYR A 25 10.36 -3.83 -1.79
N GLY A 26 10.31 -4.50 -2.94
CA GLY A 26 11.27 -5.55 -3.32
C GLY A 26 11.01 -6.93 -2.69
N ILE A 27 9.94 -7.07 -1.89
CA ILE A 27 9.47 -8.34 -1.36
C ILE A 27 8.33 -8.83 -2.26
N THR A 28 8.49 -10.02 -2.83
CA THR A 28 7.46 -10.67 -3.65
C THR A 28 6.80 -11.80 -2.86
N ASP A 29 5.51 -11.67 -2.64
CA ASP A 29 4.65 -12.73 -2.16
C ASP A 29 3.93 -13.41 -3.35
N LYS A 30 3.70 -14.72 -3.23
CA LYS A 30 3.07 -15.53 -4.29
C LYS A 30 2.06 -16.49 -3.70
N LEU A 31 0.89 -16.51 -4.31
CA LEU A 31 -0.14 -17.49 -4.02
C LEU A 31 0.29 -18.86 -4.56
N ASN A 32 0.31 -19.86 -3.68
CA ASN A 32 0.59 -21.24 -4.06
C ASN A 32 -0.52 -21.75 -5.01
N PRO A 33 -0.20 -22.46 -6.11
CA PRO A 33 -1.21 -23.01 -7.03
C PRO A 33 -2.34 -23.81 -6.37
N GLU A 34 -2.07 -24.51 -5.27
CA GLU A 34 -3.10 -25.23 -4.51
C GLU A 34 -4.20 -24.31 -3.91
N HIS A 35 -3.98 -23.00 -3.93
CA HIS A 35 -4.79 -21.97 -3.29
C HIS A 35 -5.37 -20.99 -4.31
N GLU A 36 -5.34 -21.32 -5.60
CA GLU A 36 -5.90 -20.50 -6.71
C GLU A 36 -7.33 -20.05 -6.48
N ARG A 37 -8.13 -20.82 -5.73
CA ARG A 37 -9.51 -20.43 -5.33
C ARG A 37 -9.58 -19.10 -4.58
N TYR A 38 -8.46 -18.65 -3.99
CA TYR A 38 -8.34 -17.40 -3.25
C TYR A 38 -7.73 -16.26 -4.09
N ALA A 39 -7.47 -16.46 -5.38
CA ALA A 39 -6.85 -15.45 -6.25
C ALA A 39 -7.58 -14.10 -6.21
N HIS A 40 -8.92 -14.12 -6.20
CA HIS A 40 -9.69 -12.88 -6.07
C HIS A 40 -9.49 -12.19 -4.71
N ALA A 41 -9.49 -12.94 -3.61
CA ALA A 41 -9.24 -12.37 -2.28
C ALA A 41 -7.80 -11.83 -2.16
N TYR A 42 -6.85 -12.51 -2.81
CA TYR A 42 -5.46 -12.10 -2.91
C TYR A 42 -5.30 -10.79 -3.67
N GLU A 43 -6.00 -10.64 -4.80
CA GLU A 43 -6.03 -9.40 -5.57
C GLU A 43 -6.65 -8.23 -4.78
N THR A 44 -7.76 -8.47 -4.07
CA THR A 44 -8.36 -7.46 -3.18
C THR A 44 -7.38 -7.05 -2.08
N ALA A 45 -6.69 -7.99 -1.46
CA ALA A 45 -5.70 -7.69 -0.44
C ALA A 45 -4.54 -6.84 -0.99
N ALA A 46 -4.06 -7.15 -2.20
CA ALA A 46 -3.03 -6.37 -2.88
C ALA A 46 -3.49 -4.93 -3.19
N GLN A 47 -4.74 -4.75 -3.63
CA GLN A 47 -5.33 -3.43 -3.85
C GLN A 47 -5.39 -2.61 -2.57
N VAL A 48 -5.95 -3.17 -1.49
CA VAL A 48 -6.04 -2.48 -0.19
C VAL A 48 -4.65 -2.11 0.34
N PHE A 49 -3.66 -2.97 0.15
CA PHE A 49 -2.27 -2.66 0.53
C PHE A 49 -1.72 -1.47 -0.25
N THR A 50 -2.01 -1.40 -1.55
CA THR A 50 -1.58 -0.30 -2.41
C THR A 50 -2.27 1.01 -2.02
N GLU A 51 -3.58 0.97 -1.78
CA GLU A 51 -4.35 2.14 -1.33
C GLU A 51 -3.87 2.66 0.03
N ALA A 52 -3.57 1.76 0.97
CA ALA A 52 -3.02 2.15 2.26
C ALA A 52 -1.64 2.78 2.11
N ASP A 53 -0.80 2.24 1.24
CA ASP A 53 0.53 2.78 0.95
C ASP A 53 0.45 4.20 0.38
N GLU A 54 -0.41 4.41 -0.62
CA GLU A 54 -0.66 5.73 -1.21
C GLU A 54 -1.18 6.73 -0.17
N LEU A 55 -2.03 6.28 0.76
CA LEU A 55 -2.52 7.09 1.86
C LEU A 55 -1.40 7.50 2.83
N PHE A 56 -0.47 6.59 3.15
CA PHE A 56 0.67 6.91 4.03
C PHE A 56 1.72 7.79 3.36
N ASP A 57 1.86 7.69 2.03
CA ASP A 57 2.74 8.53 1.23
C ASP A 57 2.18 9.95 1.00
N ASP A 58 0.89 10.17 1.27
CA ASP A 58 0.28 11.50 1.20
C ASP A 58 0.88 12.43 2.28
N PRO A 59 1.56 13.53 1.91
CA PRO A 59 2.13 14.47 2.88
C PRO A 59 1.06 15.05 3.83
N ASP A 60 -0.19 15.18 3.39
CA ASP A 60 -1.30 15.67 4.20
C ASP A 60 -1.82 14.62 5.19
N PHE A 61 -1.55 13.33 4.97
CA PHE A 61 -1.86 12.27 5.93
C PHE A 61 -1.08 12.47 7.24
N SER A 62 0.20 12.85 7.14
CA SER A 62 1.03 13.18 8.30
C SER A 62 0.60 14.48 9.01
N ALA A 63 -0.01 15.41 8.24
CA ALA A 63 -0.51 16.68 8.73
C ALA A 63 -1.87 16.56 9.46
N ARG A 64 -2.62 15.47 9.23
CA ARG A 64 -3.77 15.06 10.06
C ARG A 64 -3.33 14.53 11.43
N ARG A 65 -2.54 15.30 12.17
CA ARG A 65 -2.38 15.10 13.62
C ARG A 65 -3.67 15.49 14.31
N GLY A 66 -4.55 14.51 14.46
CA GLY A 66 -5.81 14.66 15.16
C GLY A 66 -6.69 13.46 14.93
N TRP A 67 -6.31 12.30 15.46
CA TRP A 67 -7.34 11.40 15.96
C TRP A 67 -7.92 12.13 17.18
N GLU A 68 -8.80 13.10 16.94
CA GLU A 68 -9.69 13.57 18.00
C GLU A 68 -10.48 12.33 18.39
N LYS A 69 -10.14 11.79 19.56
CA LYS A 69 -10.97 10.82 20.23
C LYS A 69 -12.36 11.45 20.28
N GLU A 70 -13.33 10.88 19.57
CA GLU A 70 -14.74 11.22 19.77
C GLU A 70 -15.08 10.90 21.23
N THR A 71 -14.85 11.87 22.09
CA THR A 71 -15.34 11.97 23.45
C THR A 71 -15.72 13.43 23.47
N GLU A 72 -16.98 13.74 23.22
CA GLU A 72 -17.99 13.70 24.27
C GLU A 72 -19.30 13.07 23.78
N MET A 73 -19.68 11.93 24.40
CA MET A 73 -21.10 11.63 24.56
C MET A 73 -21.69 12.80 25.35
N ASN A 74 -22.47 13.65 24.68
CA ASN A 74 -23.42 14.53 25.33
C ASN A 74 -24.48 13.64 26.00
N SER A 75 -24.21 13.19 27.22
CA SER A 75 -25.23 12.77 28.17
C SER A 75 -25.99 14.04 28.58
N GLY A 76 -26.97 14.43 27.77
CA GLY A 76 -27.89 15.51 28.07
C GLY A 76 -28.78 15.13 29.26
N ASP A 77 -28.80 16.04 30.23
CA ASP A 77 -29.60 16.07 31.47
C ASP A 77 -31.12 16.04 31.21
#